data_AF-A0A821TTH9-F1
#
_entry.id   AF-A0A821TTH9-F1
#
_cell.length_a   1.000
_cell.length_b   1.000
_cell.length_c   1.000
_cell.angle_alpha   90.00
_cell.angle_beta   90.00
_cell.angle_gamma   90.00
#
_symmetry.space_group_name_H-M   'P 1'
#
loop_
_entity.id
_entity.type
_entity.pdbx_description
1 polymer ?
#
loop_
_entity_poly.entity_id
_entity_poly.type
_entity_poly.pdbx_seq_one_letter_code
_entity_poly.pdbx_strand_id
1 'polypeptide(L)' 'SGVPVAVVSFTSIGVAVVPFSDGSVTVVSFSGVPVAVVSFSDGSVIVVSFSGVPVAVVSFTSIGVAVVSFSDGSVTVV' A
#
# COMPACT_ATOMS: atom_id res chain seq x y z
N SER A 1 7.97 25.16 5.41
CA SER A 1 8.53 23.81 5.18
C SER A 1 7.37 22.84 5.09
N GLY A 2 7.15 22.21 3.93
CA GLY A 2 6.04 21.27 3.74
C GLY A 2 6.41 19.85 4.17
N VAL A 3 5.41 19.06 4.53
CA VAL A 3 5.57 17.62 4.76
C VAL A 3 5.57 16.92 3.40
N PRO A 4 6.56 16.07 3.07
CA PRO A 4 6.58 15.34 1.81
C PRO A 4 5.45 14.31 1.73
N VAL A 5 4.76 14.26 0.58
CA VAL A 5 3.65 13.35 0.31
C VAL A 5 3.93 12.56 -0.97
N ALA A 6 3.84 11.23 -0.89
CA ALA A 6 3.92 10.34 -2.05
C ALA A 6 2.54 9.77 -2.37
N VAL A 7 2.14 9.82 -3.65
CA VAL A 7 0.90 9.23 -4.15
C VAL A 7 1.22 8.33 -5.33
N VAL A 8 0.83 7.06 -5.25
CA VAL A 8 1.13 6.05 -6.28
C VAL A 8 -0.10 5.19 -6.57
N SER A 9 -0.31 4.85 -7.84
CA SER A 9 -1.43 4.01 -8.28
C SER A 9 -0.97 2.92 -9.24
N PHE A 10 -1.44 1.70 -9.03
CA PHE A 10 -1.21 0.53 -9.87
C PHE A 10 -2.53 0.05 -10.45
N THR A 11 -2.59 -0.12 -11.77
CA THR A 11 -3.82 -0.50 -12.49
C THR A 11 -3.54 -1.60 -13.51
N SER A 12 -4.37 -2.64 -13.51
CA SER A 12 -4.40 -3.67 -14.57
C SER A 12 -3.06 -4.36 -14.86
N ILE A 13 -2.22 -4.54 -13.83
CA ILE A 13 -0.97 -5.27 -13.91
C ILE A 13 -1.12 -6.66 -13.29
N GLY A 14 -0.37 -7.65 -13.79
CA GLY A 14 -0.49 -9.04 -13.33
C GLY A 14 -0.06 -9.26 -11.88
N VAL A 15 1.08 -8.71 -11.48
CA VAL A 15 1.61 -8.79 -10.11
C VAL A 15 2.30 -7.48 -9.77
N ALA A 16 2.10 -6.98 -8.55
CA ALA A 16 2.80 -5.83 -8.01
C ALA A 16 3.62 -6.22 -6.78
N VAL A 17 4.91 -5.87 -6.77
CA VAL A 17 5.79 -5.99 -5.58
C VAL A 17 6.45 -4.64 -5.36
N VAL A 18 6.11 -3.95 -4.27
CA VAL A 18 6.46 -2.55 -4.10
C VAL A 18 6.95 -2.26 -2.68
N PRO A 19 8.24 -1.94 -2.51
CA PRO A 19 8.74 -1.41 -1.25
C PRO A 19 8.63 0.12 -1.21
N PHE A 20 8.25 0.64 -0.03
CA PHE A 20 8.29 2.05 0.31
C PHE A 20 9.16 2.22 1.56
N SER A 21 10.09 3.17 1.52
CA SER A 21 10.97 3.51 2.62
C SER A 21 10.96 5.02 2.84
N ASP A 22 11.08 5.45 4.10
CA ASP A 22 11.29 6.85 4.51
C ASP A 22 10.30 7.85 3.91
N GLY A 23 9.05 7.82 4.39
CA GLY A 23 7.99 8.72 3.92
C GLY A 23 7.19 9.35 5.05
N SER A 24 6.93 10.66 5.00
CA SER A 24 6.04 11.27 5.98
C SER A 24 4.58 10.87 5.73
N VAL A 25 4.09 11.04 4.50
CA VAL A 25 2.74 10.59 4.12
C VAL A 25 2.78 9.83 2.80
N THR A 26 2.27 8.60 2.80
CA THR A 26 2.23 7.72 1.61
C THR A 26 0.82 7.25 1.34
N VAL A 27 0.32 7.50 0.13
CA VAL A 27 -0.99 7.03 -0.34
C VAL A 27 -0.80 6.12 -1.55
N VAL A 28 -1.30 4.88 -1.46
CA VAL A 28 -1.15 3.88 -2.52
C VAL A 28 -2.49 3.25 -2.86
N SER A 29 -2.77 3.07 -4.14
CA SER A 29 -3.96 2.36 -4.62
C SER A 29 -3.62 1.26 -5.63
N PHE A 30 -4.31 0.13 -5.50
CA PHE A 30 -4.24 -1.00 -6.42
C PHE A 30 -5.64 -1.26 -7.00
N SER A 31 -5.73 -1.33 -8.33
CA SER A 31 -6.99 -1.63 -9.02
C SER A 31 -6.81 -2.69 -10.11
N GLY A 32 -7.57 -3.78 -10.05
CA GLY A 32 -7.53 -4.85 -11.04
C GLY A 32 -6.17 -5.56 -11.12
N VAL A 33 -5.51 -5.70 -9.98
CA VAL A 33 -4.21 -6.36 -9.84
C VAL A 33 -4.43 -7.73 -9.20
N PRO A 34 -4.19 -8.87 -9.88
CA PRO A 34 -4.43 -10.20 -9.32
C PRO A 34 -3.71 -10.46 -7.98
N VAL A 35 -2.45 -10.02 -7.87
CA VAL A 35 -1.62 -10.20 -6.67
C VAL A 35 -0.82 -8.93 -6.37
N ALA A 36 -0.91 -8.45 -5.13
CA ALA A 36 -0.14 -7.31 -4.65
C ALA A 36 0.64 -7.64 -3.36
N VAL A 37 1.94 -7.37 -3.34
CA VAL A 37 2.80 -7.47 -2.16
C VAL A 37 3.42 -6.10 -1.91
N VAL A 38 3.16 -5.51 -0.75
CA VAL A 38 3.57 -4.14 -0.45
C VAL A 38 4.22 -4.10 0.92
N SER A 39 5.39 -3.48 1.00
CA SER A 39 6.11 -3.30 2.26
C SER A 39 6.36 -1.82 2.50
N PHE A 40 6.11 -1.37 3.73
CA PHE A 40 6.37 -0.02 4.15
C PHE A 40 7.30 0.00 5.37
N SER A 41 8.35 0.81 5.30
CA SER A 41 9.30 1.02 6.39
C SER A 41 9.46 2.50 6.70
N ASP A 42 9.57 2.82 7.99
CA ASP A 42 9.96 4.14 8.51
C ASP A 42 9.06 5.29 8.02
N GLY A 43 7.74 5.03 8.07
CA GLY A 43 6.70 5.95 7.60
C GLY A 43 5.86 6.56 8.73
N SER A 44 5.43 7.82 8.60
CA SER A 44 4.55 8.43 9.61
C SER A 44 3.06 8.12 9.39
N VAL A 45 2.55 8.32 8.18
CA VAL A 45 1.14 8.05 7.83
C VAL A 45 1.06 7.32 6.50
N ILE A 46 0.37 6.18 6.50
CA ILE A 46 0.20 5.34 5.31
C ILE A 46 -1.27 5.04 5.08
N VAL A 47 -1.72 5.24 3.84
CA VAL A 47 -3.05 4.87 3.38
C VAL A 47 -2.88 3.97 2.16
N VAL A 48 -3.36 2.73 2.25
CA VAL A 48 -3.36 1.79 1.12
C VAL A 48 -4.76 1.27 0.86
N SER A 49 -5.12 1.21 -0.43
CA SER A 49 -6.43 0.76 -0.90
C SER A 49 -6.30 -0.27 -2.01
N PHE A 50 -7.19 -1.26 -1.99
CA PHE A 50 -7.22 -2.35 -2.95
C PHE A 50 -8.63 -2.58 -3.47
N SER A 51 -8.75 -2.72 -4.79
CA SER A 51 -9.98 -3.00 -5.53
C SER A 51 -9.67 -3.91 -6.73
N GLY A 52 -10.49 -4.91 -7.01
CA GLY A 52 -10.16 -5.97 -7.95
C GLY A 52 -8.88 -6.72 -7.58
N VAL A 53 -8.53 -6.88 -6.30
CA VAL A 53 -7.28 -7.52 -5.85
C VAL A 53 -7.56 -8.80 -5.04
N PRO A 54 -7.60 -9.97 -5.68
CA PRO A 54 -7.86 -11.25 -5.01
C PRO A 54 -6.91 -11.57 -3.85
N VAL A 55 -5.61 -11.28 -4.02
CA VAL A 55 -4.56 -11.59 -3.04
C VAL A 55 -3.71 -10.36 -2.78
N ALA A 56 -3.71 -9.90 -1.52
CA ALA A 56 -2.83 -8.85 -1.08
C ALA A 56 -2.09 -9.21 0.21
N VAL A 57 -0.80 -8.90 0.24
CA VAL A 57 0.06 -8.98 1.43
C VAL A 57 0.61 -7.58 1.69
N VAL A 58 0.39 -7.08 2.89
CA VAL A 58 0.88 -5.76 3.32
C VAL A 58 1.74 -5.95 4.55
N SER A 59 2.95 -5.40 4.54
CA SER A 59 3.87 -5.44 5.67
C SER A 59 4.23 -4.03 6.14
N PHE A 60 4.22 -3.82 7.46
CA PHE A 60 4.59 -2.55 8.06
C PHE A 60 5.78 -2.71 9.03
N THR A 61 6.74 -1.80 8.96
CA THR A 61 7.86 -1.74 9.91
C THR A 61 8.07 -0.29 10.34
N SER A 62 8.11 -0.05 11.66
CA SER A 62 8.34 1.28 12.23
C SER A 62 7.38 2.37 11.71
N ILE A 63 6.07 2.09 11.72
CA ILE A 63 5.05 3.00 11.20
C ILE A 63 4.29 3.71 12.33
N GLY A 64 3.98 4.99 12.14
CA GLY A 64 3.11 5.75 13.05
C GLY A 64 1.64 5.36 12.91
N VAL A 65 1.05 5.60 11.74
CA VAL A 65 -0.36 5.31 11.44
C VAL A 65 -0.47 4.61 10.08
N ALA A 66 -1.27 3.54 10.04
CA ALA A 66 -1.61 2.83 8.81
C ALA A 66 -3.11 2.64 8.68
N VAL A 67 -3.64 2.92 7.49
CA VAL A 67 -5.02 2.62 7.08
C VAL A 67 -4.95 1.71 5.87
N VAL A 68 -5.62 0.56 5.98
CA VAL A 68 -5.68 -0.47 4.93
C VAL A 68 -7.15 -0.69 4.58
N SER A 69 -7.51 -0.53 3.30
CA SER A 69 -8.89 -0.68 2.81
C SER A 69 -8.98 -1.67 1.66
N PHE A 70 -10.00 -2.54 1.69
CA PHE A 70 -10.28 -3.55 0.67
C PHE A 70 -11.74 -3.51 0.28
N SER A 71 -12.01 -3.46 -1.02
CA SER A 71 -13.39 -3.53 -1.55
C SER A 71 -13.77 -4.95 -1.98
N ASP A 72 -12.80 -5.79 -2.31
CA ASP A 72 -12.95 -7.17 -2.75
C ASP A 72 -11.62 -7.95 -2.58
N GLY A 73 -11.71 -9.28 -2.51
CA GLY A 73 -10.56 -10.16 -2.33
C GLY A 73 -10.17 -10.41 -0.88
N SER A 74 -8.90 -10.76 -0.67
CA SER A 74 -8.35 -11.12 0.65
C SER A 74 -7.08 -10.34 0.95
N VAL A 75 -6.95 -9.91 2.21
CA VAL A 75 -5.77 -9.20 2.72
C VAL A 75 -5.15 -9.93 3.88
N THR A 76 -3.83 -10.07 3.83
CA THR A 76 -3.01 -10.35 5.01
C THR A 76 -2.21 -9.10 5.35
N VAL A 77 -2.28 -8.66 6.59
CA VAL A 77 -1.47 -7.56 7.12
C VAL A 77 -0.51 -8.13 8.15
N VAL A 78 0.78 -7.84 8.01
CA VAL A 78 1.89 -8.35 8.84
C VAL A 78 2.72 -7.22 9.41
#